data_AF-A0A246GAK2-F1
#
_entry.id   AF-A0A246GAK2-F1
#
_cell.length_a   1.000
_cell.length_b   1.000
_cell.length_c   1.000
_cell.angle_alpha   90.00
_cell.angle_beta   90.00
_cell.angle_gamma   90.00
#
_symmetry.space_group_name_H-M   'P 1'
#
loop_
_entity.id
_entity.type
_entity.pdbx_description
1 polymer ?
#
loop_
_entity_poly.entity_id
_entity_poly.type
_entity_poly.pdbx_seq_one_letter_code
_entity_poly.pdbx_strand_id
1 'polypeptide(L)' 'MEAIKQTVKVINHQINITLPDDFNADEVEVIILPAERKEYIIPQWQIDQVRERTENYLKNPKDASNIDDFLKEIEDEL' A
#
# COMPACT_ATOMS: atom_id res chain seq x y z
N MET A 1 0.00 -1.98 17.95
CA MET A 1 -1.36 -1.95 17.38
C MET A 1 -1.24 -1.34 15.99
N GLU A 2 -1.74 -2.02 14.97
CA GLU A 2 -1.60 -1.61 13.57
C GLU A 2 -2.53 -0.43 13.28
N ALA A 3 -2.06 0.54 12.49
CA ALA A 3 -2.86 1.70 12.10
C ALA A 3 -4.02 1.27 11.19
N ILE A 4 -5.24 1.66 11.51
CA ILE A 4 -6.42 1.37 10.68
C ILE A 4 -6.58 2.48 9.63
N LYS A 5 -6.43 2.13 8.35
CA LYS A 5 -6.74 3.01 7.21
C LYS A 5 -8.00 2.54 6.49
N GLN A 6 -9.07 3.31 6.57
CA GLN A 6 -10.35 3.00 5.94
C GLN A 6 -10.84 4.15 5.06
N THR A 7 -11.35 3.83 3.87
CA THR A 7 -12.08 4.79 3.03
C THR A 7 -13.57 4.69 3.33
N VAL A 8 -14.13 5.71 3.96
CA VAL A 8 -15.56 5.76 4.32
C VAL A 8 -16.33 6.74 3.42
N LYS A 9 -17.60 6.42 3.12
CA LYS A 9 -18.48 7.32 2.36
C LYS A 9 -19.00 8.42 3.28
N VAL A 10 -19.04 9.64 2.76
CA VAL A 10 -19.70 10.78 3.40
C VAL A 10 -21.17 10.79 3.00
N ILE A 11 -22.08 10.74 3.98
CA ILE A 11 -23.54 10.81 3.77
C ILE A 11 -24.08 11.93 4.66
N ASN A 12 -24.77 12.92 4.08
CA ASN A 12 -25.33 14.06 4.83
C ASN A 12 -24.31 14.76 5.76
N HIS A 13 -23.07 14.94 5.29
CA HIS A 13 -21.95 15.51 6.08
C HIS A 13 -21.56 14.70 7.32
N GLN A 14 -21.85 13.40 7.34
CA GLN A 14 -21.49 12.49 8.42
C GLN A 14 -20.65 11.33 7.89
N ILE A 15 -19.77 10.81 8.75
CA ILE A 15 -19.03 9.57 8.58
C ILE A 15 -19.27 8.69 9.82
N ASN A 16 -19.42 7.39 9.62
CA ASN A 16 -19.54 6.40 10.71
C ASN A 16 -18.32 5.49 10.65
N ILE A 17 -17.60 5.39 11.77
CA ILE A 17 -16.43 4.53 11.93
C ILE A 17 -16.74 3.57 13.08
N THR A 18 -16.63 2.26 12.82
CA THR A 18 -16.78 1.22 13.84
C THR A 18 -15.40 0.59 14.06
N LEU A 19 -14.92 0.65 15.30
CA LEU A 19 -13.64 0.04 15.68
C LEU A 19 -13.83 -1.48 15.86
N PRO A 20 -12.79 -2.29 15.60
CA PRO A 20 -12.80 -3.72 15.91
C PRO A 20 -13.04 -3.99 17.40
N ASP A 21 -13.64 -5.15 17.72
CA ASP A 21 -13.98 -5.54 19.10
C ASP A 21 -12.74 -5.67 20.01
N ASP A 22 -11.56 -5.88 19.44
CA ASP A 22 -10.27 -6.02 20.14
C ASP A 22 -9.44 -4.71 20.18
N PHE A 23 -10.02 -3.59 19.74
CA PHE A 23 -9.39 -2.28 19.84
C PHE A 23 -9.41 -1.76 21.29
N ASN A 24 -8.24 -1.75 21.93
CA ASN A 24 -8.09 -1.48 23.37
C ASN A 24 -7.39 -0.14 23.70
N ALA A 25 -7.35 0.84 22.79
CA ALA A 25 -6.78 2.15 23.08
C ALA A 25 -7.83 3.12 23.62
N ASP A 26 -7.42 4.00 24.54
CA ASP A 26 -8.32 4.95 25.20
C ASP A 26 -8.68 6.16 24.30
N GLU A 27 -7.86 6.46 23.30
CA GLU A 27 -8.02 7.60 22.38
C GLU A 27 -7.65 7.24 20.94
N VAL A 28 -8.25 7.95 19.98
CA VAL A 28 -7.97 7.83 18.53
C VAL A 28 -7.73 9.20 17.92
N GLU A 29 -6.71 9.31 17.08
CA GLU A 29 -6.49 10.48 16.23
C GLU A 29 -7.10 10.22 14.84
N VAL A 30 -7.89 11.18 14.33
CA VAL A 30 -8.58 11.05 13.04
C VAL A 30 -8.16 12.18 12.11
N ILE A 31 -7.61 11.82 10.94
CA ILE A 31 -7.28 12.76 9.87
C ILE A 31 -8.30 12.61 8.74
N ILE A 32 -9.07 13.68 8.48
CA ILE A 32 -10.09 13.72 7.42
C ILE A 32 -9.52 14.48 6.21
N LEU A 33 -9.33 13.77 5.11
CA LEU A 33 -8.94 14.36 3.83
C LEU A 33 -10.09 14.17 2.83
N PRO A 34 -10.42 15.19 2.02
CA PRO A 34 -11.34 14.98 0.91
C PRO A 34 -10.75 13.90 0.01
N ALA A 35 -11.53 12.87 -0.29
CA ALA A 35 -11.13 11.88 -1.27
C ALA A 35 -11.10 12.56 -2.64
N GLU A 36 -9.93 13.05 -3.04
CA GLU A 36 -9.69 13.36 -4.44
C GLU A 36 -9.84 12.05 -5.21
N ARG A 37 -10.97 11.83 -5.87
CA ARG A 37 -11.08 10.84 -6.95
C ARG A 37 -10.25 11.32 -8.14
N LYS A 38 -8.99 11.61 -7.94
CA LYS A 38 -8.03 11.42 -9.01
C LYS A 38 -7.85 9.91 -9.03
N GLU A 39 -8.13 9.28 -10.16
CA GLU A 39 -7.57 7.95 -10.42
C GLU A 39 -6.13 7.97 -9.89
N TYR A 40 -5.75 6.98 -9.09
CA TYR A 40 -4.37 6.91 -8.64
C TYR A 40 -3.49 6.85 -9.90
N ILE A 41 -2.89 7.99 -10.26
CA ILE A 41 -2.06 8.08 -11.46
C ILE A 41 -0.73 7.50 -11.05
N ILE A 42 -0.50 6.25 -11.45
CA ILE A 42 0.79 5.60 -11.32
C ILE A 42 1.80 6.47 -12.08
N PRO A 43 2.81 7.05 -11.40
CA PRO A 43 3.83 7.86 -12.06
C PRO A 43 4.53 7.08 -13.18
N GLN A 44 4.88 7.75 -14.27
CA GLN A 44 5.50 7.10 -15.43
C GLN A 44 6.75 6.29 -15.06
N TRP A 45 7.57 6.79 -14.11
CA TRP A 45 8.76 6.08 -13.65
C TRP A 45 8.45 4.71 -13.03
N GLN A 46 7.31 4.56 -12.32
CA GLN A 46 6.91 3.27 -11.76
C GLN A 46 6.50 2.30 -12.86
N ILE A 47 5.76 2.80 -13.86
CA ILE A 47 5.38 2.02 -15.03
C ILE A 47 6.62 1.55 -15.79
N ASP A 48 7.59 2.45 -15.98
CA ASP A 48 8.83 2.15 -16.69
C ASP A 48 9.68 1.12 -15.93
N GLN A 49 9.78 1.23 -14.61
CA GLN A 49 10.46 0.25 -13.76
C GLN A 49 9.83 -1.15 -13.86
N VAL A 50 8.50 -1.25 -13.79
CA VAL A 50 7.80 -2.54 -13.93
C VAL A 50 8.00 -3.12 -15.33
N ARG A 51 7.94 -2.27 -16.37
CA ARG A 51 8.16 -2.68 -17.77
C ARG A 51 9.56 -3.22 -17.98
N GLU A 52 10.59 -2.50 -17.51
CA GLU A 52 11.99 -2.92 -17.60
C GLU A 52 12.21 -4.28 -16.91
N ARG A 53 11.72 -4.43 -15.67
CA ARG A 53 11.80 -5.70 -14.92
C ARG A 53 11.13 -6.85 -15.67
N THR A 54 9.95 -6.59 -16.26
CA THR A 54 9.21 -7.59 -17.03
C THR A 54 9.96 -8.00 -18.28
N GLU A 55 10.51 -7.05 -19.04
CA GLU A 55 11.31 -7.34 -20.24
C GLU A 55 12.58 -8.13 -19.90
N ASN A 56 13.26 -7.78 -18.80
CA ASN A 56 14.46 -8.49 -18.34
C ASN A 56 14.13 -9.92 -17.92
N TYR A 57 13.05 -10.12 -17.16
CA TYR A 57 12.58 -11.46 -16.79
C TYR A 57 12.19 -12.30 -18.01
N LEU A 58 11.48 -11.73 -19.00
CA LEU A 58 11.10 -12.46 -20.21
C LEU A 58 12.31 -12.88 -21.06
N LYS A 59 13.40 -12.10 -21.05
CA LYS A 59 14.65 -12.46 -21.73
C LYS A 59 15.42 -13.56 -21.01
N ASN A 60 15.45 -13.54 -19.69
CA ASN A 60 16.07 -14.60 -18.90
C ASN A 60 15.27 -14.94 -17.63
N PRO A 61 14.27 -15.84 -17.73
CA PRO A 61 13.38 -16.15 -16.61
C PRO A 61 14.09 -16.82 -15.41
N LYS A 62 15.31 -17.33 -15.61
CA LYS A 62 16.09 -17.99 -14.56
C LYS A 62 16.80 -17.00 -13.64
N ASP A 63 16.85 -15.72 -14.01
CA ASP A 63 17.46 -14.66 -13.21
C ASP A 63 16.47 -14.05 -12.19
N ALA A 64 15.22 -14.54 -12.14
CA ALA A 64 14.32 -14.17 -11.05
C ALA A 64 14.89 -14.69 -9.73
N SER A 65 15.12 -13.78 -8.79
CA SER A 65 15.47 -14.12 -7.41
C SER A 65 14.34 -14.91 -6.77
N ASN A 66 14.71 -15.90 -5.94
CA ASN A 66 13.75 -16.53 -5.06
C ASN A 66 13.23 -15.48 -4.06
N ILE A 67 11.97 -15.60 -3.65
CA ILE A 67 11.34 -14.69 -2.71
C ILE A 67 12.07 -14.66 -1.37
N ASP A 68 12.63 -15.80 -0.94
CA ASP A 68 13.41 -15.89 0.30
C ASP A 68 14.70 -15.07 0.24
N ASP A 69 15.40 -15.11 -0.91
CA ASP A 69 16.64 -14.36 -1.12
C ASP A 69 16.35 -12.85 -1.18
N PHE A 70 15.26 -12.45 -1.84
CA PHE A 70 14.81 -11.06 -1.90
C PHE A 70 14.45 -10.48 -0.53
N LEU A 71 13.73 -11.25 0.31
CA LEU A 71 13.38 -10.79 1.66
C LEU A 71 14.62 -10.63 2.54
N LYS A 72 15.61 -11.50 2.37
CA LYS A 72 16.88 -11.42 3.08
C LYS A 72 17.71 -10.20 2.67
N GLU A 73 17.76 -9.87 1.38
CA GLU A 73 18.42 -8.64 0.89
C GLU A 73 17.81 -7.37 1.52
N ILE A 74 16.47 -7.31 1.63
CA ILE A 74 15.80 -6.18 2.29
C ILE A 74 16.15 -6.11 3.78
N GLU A 75 16.20 -7.24 4.47
CA GLU A 75 16.54 -7.30 5.89
C GLU A 75 18.00 -6.87 6.13
N ASP A 76 18.92 -7.22 5.23
CA ASP A 76 20.33 -6.85 5.29
C ASP A 76 20.59 -5.36 4.95
N GLU A 77 19.68 -4.70 4.23
CA GLU A 77 19.74 -3.26 3.88
C GLU A 77 19.13 -2.32 4.94
N LEU A 78 18.43 -2.84 5.95
CA LEU A 78 17.76 -2.11 7.03
C LEU A 78 18.65 -1.96 8.29
#